data_AF-A0A8J3EN58-F1
#
_entry.id   AF-A0A8J3EN58-F1
#
_cell.length_a   1.000
_cell.length_b   1.000
_cell.length_c   1.000
_cell.angle_alpha   90.00
_cell.angle_beta   90.00
_cell.angle_gamma   90.00
#
_symmetry.space_group_name_H-M   'P 1'
#
loop_
_entity.id
_entity.type
_entity.pdbx_description
1 polymer ?
#
loop_
_entity_poly.entity_id
_entity_poly.type
_entity_poly.pdbx_seq_one_letter_code
_entity_poly.pdbx_strand_id
1 'polypeptide(L)' 'MPRKNSKQARFDRMTQRQQHRYKKQKYFAKKHDGKNWTDRMFKNLNNTEADES' A
#
# COMPACT_ATOMS: atom_id res chain seq x y z
N MET A 1 20.42 15.45 13.55
CA MET A 1 19.68 14.81 12.44
C MET A 1 19.39 13.34 12.79
N PRO A 2 18.22 12.99 13.35
CA PRO A 2 17.91 11.58 13.60
C PRO A 2 17.71 10.85 12.27
N ARG A 3 18.67 9.98 11.96
CA ARG A 3 18.87 9.27 10.69
C ARG A 3 17.89 8.10 10.57
N LYS A 4 17.29 7.94 9.38
CA LYS A 4 16.70 6.77 8.67
C LYS A 4 16.05 5.56 9.43
N ASN A 5 16.25 5.36 10.73
CA ASN A 5 15.80 4.21 11.53
C ASN A 5 14.59 4.51 12.44
N SER A 6 14.00 5.69 12.35
CA SER A 6 12.82 6.09 13.16
C SER A 6 11.68 5.08 13.08
N LYS A 7 11.39 4.54 11.88
CA LYS A 7 10.28 3.60 11.68
C LYS A 7 10.55 2.22 12.28
N GLN A 8 11.79 1.72 12.14
CA GLN A 8 12.18 0.42 12.69
C GLN A 8 12.22 0.47 14.22
N ALA A 9 12.79 1.53 14.79
CA ALA A 9 12.81 1.73 16.24
C ALA A 9 11.40 1.81 16.86
N ARG A 10 10.43 2.42 16.15
CA ARG A 10 9.02 2.42 16.58
C ARG A 10 8.39 1.04 16.48
N PHE A 11 8.76 0.23 15.49
CA PHE A 11 8.27 -1.13 15.30
C PHE A 11 8.82 -2.08 16.36
N ASP A 12 10.10 -1.99 16.69
CA ASP A 12 10.77 -2.86 17.66
C ASP A 12 10.26 -2.61 19.09
N ARG A 13 9.78 -1.39 19.37
CA ARG A 13 9.13 -1.03 20.65
C ARG A 13 7.69 -1.55 20.80
N MET A 14 7.08 -2.07 19.73
CA MET A 14 5.72 -2.62 19.80
C MET A 14 5.71 -4.01 20.42
N THR A 15 4.60 -4.36 21.08
CA THR A 15 4.36 -5.74 21.52
C THR A 15 4.24 -6.70 20.34
N GLN A 16 4.50 -7.99 20.56
CA GLN A 16 4.44 -9.02 19.51
C GLN A 16 3.07 -9.07 18.80
N ARG A 17 1.97 -8.88 19.54
CA ARG A 17 0.61 -8.81 18.98
C ARG A 17 0.42 -7.61 18.05
N GLN A 18 0.96 -6.45 18.43
CA GLN A 18 0.89 -5.23 17.63
C GLN A 18 1.77 -5.33 16.38
N GLN A 19 2.98 -5.89 16.50
CA GLN A 19 3.86 -6.17 15.36
C GLN A 19 3.20 -7.10 14.33
N HIS A 20 2.52 -8.15 14.80
CA HIS A 20 1.77 -9.07 13.94
C HIS A 20 0.65 -8.36 13.18
N ARG A 21 -0.16 -7.54 13.87
CA ARG A 21 -1.22 -6.73 13.24
C ARG A 21 -0.66 -5.76 12.20
N TYR A 22 0.43 -5.06 12.53
CA TYR A 22 1.09 -4.11 11.62
C TYR A 22 1.61 -4.80 10.35
N LYS A 23 2.28 -5.96 10.51
CA LYS A 23 2.71 -6.79 9.37
C LYS A 23 1.51 -7.23 8.52
N LYS A 24 0.44 -7.74 9.15
CA LYS A 24 -0.77 -8.19 8.45
C LYS A 24 -1.42 -7.07 7.64
N GLN A 25 -1.56 -5.88 8.23
CA GLN A 25 -2.09 -4.69 7.56
C GLN A 25 -1.23 -4.28 6.35
N LYS A 26 0.10 -4.27 6.50
CA LYS A 26 1.03 -3.96 5.41
C LYS A 26 0.93 -4.98 4.25
N TYR A 27 0.79 -6.28 4.57
CA TYR A 27 0.57 -7.32 3.56
C TYR A 27 -0.76 -7.16 2.83
N PHE A 28 -1.84 -6.81 3.54
CA PHE A 28 -3.14 -6.53 2.90
C PHE A 28 -3.09 -5.29 2.01
N ALA A 29 -2.47 -4.20 2.46
CA ALA A 29 -2.30 -2.99 1.65
C ALA A 29 -1.54 -3.29 0.34
N LYS A 30 -0.45 -4.06 0.40
CA LYS A 30 0.32 -4.46 -0.79
C LYS A 30 -0.49 -5.26 -1.81
N LYS A 31 -1.41 -6.12 -1.33
CA LYS A 31 -2.30 -6.90 -2.23
C LYS A 31 -3.35 -6.01 -2.90
N HIS A 32 -3.86 -5.00 -2.20
CA HIS A 32 -4.80 -4.03 -2.77
C HIS A 32 -4.13 -3.09 -3.77
N ASP A 33 -2.91 -2.63 -3.51
CA ASP A 33 -2.19 -1.74 -4.43
C ASP A 33 -1.88 -2.40 -5.78
N GLY A 34 -1.48 -3.68 -5.79
CA GLY A 34 -1.19 -4.41 -7.03
C GLY A 34 -2.40 -4.54 -7.95
N LYS A 35 -3.59 -4.79 -7.38
CA LYS A 35 -4.84 -4.87 -8.13
C LYS A 35 -5.35 -3.49 -8.56
N ASN A 36 -5.19 -2.48 -7.71
CA ASN A 36 -5.62 -1.12 -7.99
C ASN A 36 -4.83 -0.47 -9.15
N TRP A 37 -3.56 -0.82 -9.35
CA TRP A 37 -2.79 -0.21 -10.44
C TRP A 37 -3.28 -0.67 -11.81
N THR A 38 -3.43 -1.98 -12.03
CA THR A 38 -3.94 -2.52 -13.30
C THR A 38 -5.39 -2.09 -13.53
N ASP A 39 -6.25 -2.17 -12.51
CA ASP A 39 -7.64 -1.72 -12.61
C ASP A 39 -7.75 -0.23 -12.96
N ARG A 40 -6.83 0.61 -12.47
CA ARG A 40 -6.80 2.05 -12.77
C ARG A 40 -6.28 2.35 -14.18
N MET A 41 -5.33 1.57 -14.70
CA MET A 41 -4.84 1.70 -16.08
C MET A 41 -5.93 1.37 -17.09
N PHE A 42 -6.65 0.26 -16.91
CA PHE A 42 -7.74 -0.12 -17.82
C PHE A 42 -8.96 0.80 -17.72
N LYS A 43 -9.30 1.32 -16.53
CA LYS A 43 -10.35 2.33 -16.39
C LYS A 43 -10.06 3.61 -17.18
N ASN A 44 -8.82 4.07 -17.18
CA ASN A 44 -8.44 5.27 -17.94
C ASN A 44 -8.53 5.03 -19.46
N LEU A 45 -8.16 3.83 -19.95
CA LEU A 45 -8.29 3.49 -21.37
C LEU A 45 -9.75 3.49 -21.83
N ASN A 46 -10.64 2.81 -21.11
CA ASN A 46 -12.07 2.73 -21.47
C ASN A 46 -12.77 4.10 -21.43
N ASN A 47 -12.34 5.00 -20.54
CA ASN A 47 -12.91 6.36 -20.47
C ASN A 47 -12.40 7.26 -21.60
N THR A 48 -11.18 7.02 -22.10
CA THR A 48 -10.61 7.81 -23.21
C THR A 48 -11.28 7.45 -24.53
N GLU A 49 -11.60 6.17 -24.74
CA GLU A 49 -12.36 5.70 -25.92
C GLU A 49 -13.83 6.15 -25.92
N ALA A 50 -14.41 6.42 -24.73
CA ALA A 50 -15.79 6.86 -24.60
C ALA A 50 -16.00 8.37 -24.88
N ASP A 51 -14.97 9.21 -24.72
CA ASP A 51 -15.04 10.66 -24.99
C ASP A 51 -14.75 11.02 -26.47
N GLU A 52 -14.32 10.06 -27.30
CA GLU A 52 -14.02 10.25 -28.74
C GLU A 52 -15.16 9.78 -29.68
N SER A 53 -16.32 9.38 -29.15
CA SER A 53 -17.54 8.98 -29.92
C SER A 53 -18.65 10.03 -29.84
#